data_AF-A0A1V5K0W3-F1
#
_entry.id   AF-A0A1V5K0W3-F1
#
_cell.length_a   1.000
_cell.length_b   1.000
_cell.length_c   1.000
_cell.angle_alpha   90.00
_cell.angle_beta   90.00
_cell.angle_gamma   90.00
#
_symmetry.space_group_name_H-M   'P 1'
#
loop_
_entity.id
_entity.type
_entity.pdbx_description
1 polymer ?
#
loop_
_entity_poly.entity_id
_entity_poly.type
_entity_poly.pdbx_seq_one_letter_code
_entity_poly.pdbx_strand_id
1 'polypeptide(L)'
;MLENTDWGELRLLDSPADLLAMREQCPKGTRLLLDTGHAVLQGFNPAECAELWMPHLAEIHAHDNHGGNDEHLAVGDGIIDWEALVAELATHSWTGVMMIEIIPEAGGAEGIKRSDERIKNALARSARPCYNQHCQ
;
A
#
# COMPACT_ATOMS: atom_id res chain seq x y z
N MET A 1 4.10 -0.45 -15.70
CA MET A 1 3.38 0.25 -14.62
C MET A 1 4.20 1.44 -14.16
N LEU A 2 3.60 2.38 -13.44
CA LEU A 2 4.30 3.45 -12.74
C LEU A 2 4.18 3.21 -11.25
N GLU A 3 5.31 3.23 -10.56
CA GLU A 3 5.42 3.11 -9.11
C GLU A 3 5.70 4.47 -8.49
N ASN A 4 5.14 4.74 -7.30
CA ASN A 4 5.60 5.85 -6.47
C ASN A 4 6.98 5.49 -5.90
N THR A 5 8.04 6.02 -6.51
CA THR A 5 9.40 5.83 -6.01
C THR A 5 9.82 7.00 -5.13
N ASP A 6 10.58 6.71 -4.08
CA ASP A 6 11.17 7.74 -3.24
C ASP A 6 12.63 7.45 -2.90
N TRP A 7 13.42 8.52 -2.79
CA TRP A 7 14.83 8.49 -2.39
C TRP A 7 15.14 9.65 -1.43
N GLY A 8 14.20 9.99 -0.54
CA GLY A 8 14.33 11.05 0.46
C GLY A 8 14.30 12.45 -0.15
N GLU A 9 15.42 13.18 -0.11
CA GLU A 9 15.51 14.55 -0.65
C GLU A 9 15.31 14.63 -2.17
N LEU A 10 15.38 13.48 -2.86
CA LEU A 10 15.19 13.35 -4.32
C LEU A 10 13.78 12.85 -4.68
N ARG A 11 12.76 13.18 -3.87
CA ARG A 11 11.37 12.83 -4.18
C ARG A 11 10.89 13.48 -5.48
N LEU A 12 10.23 12.68 -6.31
CA LEU A 12 9.64 13.16 -7.58
C LEU A 12 8.21 13.66 -7.40
N LEU A 13 7.48 13.12 -6.43
CA LEU A 13 6.08 13.44 -6.18
C LEU A 13 5.97 14.44 -5.02
N ASP A 14 5.29 15.56 -5.25
CA ASP A 14 4.91 16.50 -4.19
C ASP A 14 3.58 16.08 -3.55
N SER A 15 2.73 15.37 -4.30
CA SER A 15 1.48 14.79 -3.84
C SER A 15 1.17 13.45 -4.54
N PRO A 16 0.30 12.61 -3.97
CA PRO A 16 -0.16 11.39 -4.65
C PRO A 16 -0.80 11.64 -6.02
N ALA A 17 -1.35 12.83 -6.26
CA ALA A 17 -1.96 13.19 -7.55
C ALA A 17 -0.94 13.32 -8.69
N ASP A 18 0.33 13.55 -8.38
CA ASP A 18 1.37 13.72 -9.39
C ASP A 18 1.61 12.43 -10.17
N LEU A 19 1.47 11.26 -9.53
CA LEU A 19 1.61 9.97 -10.21
C LEU A 19 0.51 9.76 -11.28
N LEU A 20 -0.70 10.25 -11.03
CA LEU A 20 -1.78 10.27 -12.02
C LEU A 20 -1.46 11.23 -13.17
N ALA A 21 -0.97 12.43 -12.86
CA ALA A 21 -0.57 13.40 -13.88
C ALA A 21 0.58 12.87 -14.77
N MET A 22 1.53 12.14 -14.19
CA MET A 22 2.59 11.45 -14.93
C MET A 22 2.03 10.32 -15.80
N ARG A 23 1.06 9.55 -15.27
CA ARG A 23 0.40 8.47 -16.02
C ARG A 23 -0.25 8.97 -17.30
N GLU A 24 -0.86 10.16 -17.30
CA GLU A 24 -1.49 10.73 -18.50
C GLU A 24 -0.50 11.06 -19.62
N GLN A 25 0.79 11.14 -19.30
CA GLN A 25 1.88 11.33 -20.27
C GLN A 25 2.48 10.01 -20.77
N CYS A 26 2.05 8.89 -20.19
CA CYS A 26 2.52 7.55 -20.55
C CYS A 26 1.61 6.89 -21.60
N PRO A 27 2.04 5.77 -22.22
CA PRO A 27 1.19 5.02 -23.13
C PRO A 27 -0.17 4.68 -22.52
N LYS A 28 -1.22 4.72 -23.36
CA LYS A 28 -2.58 4.36 -22.94
C LYS A 28 -2.58 2.96 -22.34
N GLY A 29 -3.24 2.82 -21.18
CA GLY A 29 -3.31 1.55 -20.45
C GLY A 29 -2.22 1.35 -19.40
N THR A 30 -1.28 2.29 -19.26
CA THR A 30 -0.36 2.30 -18.11
C THR A 30 -1.14 2.19 -16.79
N ARG A 31 -0.73 1.28 -15.92
CA ARG A 31 -1.31 1.03 -14.58
C ARG A 31 -0.38 1.54 -13.49
N LEU A 32 -0.92 1.75 -12.31
CA LEU A 32 -0.19 2.22 -11.13
C LEU A 32 0.18 1.06 -10.20
N LEU A 33 1.32 1.21 -9.54
CA LEU A 33 1.87 0.36 -8.50
C LEU A 33 2.02 1.23 -7.25
N LEU A 34 1.43 0.80 -6.15
CA LEU A 34 1.68 1.41 -4.84
C LEU A 34 2.78 0.66 -4.12
N ASP A 35 3.93 1.29 -3.94
CA ASP A 35 4.88 0.89 -2.90
C ASP A 35 4.47 1.56 -1.58
N THR A 36 4.11 0.72 -0.60
CA THR A 36 3.58 1.20 0.68
C THR A 36 4.63 1.90 1.53
N GLY A 37 5.89 1.46 1.45
CA GLY A 37 6.96 2.08 2.21
C GLY A 37 7.39 3.42 1.64
N HIS A 38 7.55 3.53 0.32
CA HIS A 38 7.83 4.81 -0.35
C HIS A 38 6.75 5.85 -0.07
N ALA A 39 5.47 5.45 -0.04
CA ALA A 39 4.39 6.38 0.29
C ALA A 39 4.59 7.02 1.67
N VAL A 40 4.98 6.22 2.67
CA VAL A 40 5.27 6.75 4.02
C VAL A 40 6.50 7.66 4.02
N LEU A 41 7.56 7.31 3.29
CA LEU A 41 8.76 8.17 3.18
C LEU A 41 8.45 9.52 2.52
N GLN A 42 7.50 9.54 1.58
CA GLN A 42 7.00 10.76 0.95
C GLN A 42 6.07 11.59 1.86
N GLY A 43 5.71 11.05 3.03
CA GLY A 43 4.73 11.64 3.95
C GLY A 43 3.28 11.44 3.51
N PHE A 44 3.02 10.46 2.64
CA PHE A 44 1.69 10.12 2.16
C PHE A 44 1.08 8.98 2.98
N ASN A 45 -0.24 8.95 3.05
CA ASN A 45 -0.98 7.83 3.61
C ASN A 45 -1.23 6.78 2.51
N PRO A 46 -0.76 5.51 2.67
CA PRO A 46 -0.96 4.48 1.66
C PRO A 46 -2.43 4.20 1.30
N ALA A 47 -3.36 4.30 2.25
CA ALA A 47 -4.79 4.10 1.98
C ALA A 47 -5.35 5.23 1.10
N GLU A 48 -5.02 6.49 1.40
CA GLU A 48 -5.43 7.64 0.58
C GLU A 48 -4.81 7.58 -0.82
N CYS A 49 -3.55 7.14 -0.94
CA CYS A 49 -2.94 6.86 -2.25
C CYS A 49 -3.73 5.80 -3.01
N ALA A 50 -4.09 4.69 -2.35
CA ALA A 50 -4.82 3.60 -2.98
C ALA A 50 -6.20 4.06 -3.49
N GLU A 51 -6.96 4.78 -2.66
CA GLU A 51 -8.24 5.39 -3.03
C GLU A 51 -8.09 6.28 -4.27
N LEU A 52 -7.16 7.24 -4.22
CA LEU A 52 -6.96 8.20 -5.29
C LEU A 52 -6.53 7.54 -6.61
N TRP A 53 -5.76 6.46 -6.53
CA TRP A 53 -5.22 5.78 -7.71
C TRP A 53 -6.17 4.77 -8.34
N MET A 54 -7.35 4.53 -7.76
CA MET A 54 -8.40 3.76 -8.43
C MET A 54 -8.95 4.51 -9.66
N PRO A 55 -9.32 3.80 -10.75
CA PRO A 55 -9.24 2.36 -10.96
C PRO A 55 -7.91 1.92 -11.60
N HIS A 56 -6.88 2.78 -11.58
CA HIS A 56 -5.61 2.55 -12.26
C HIS A 56 -4.62 1.73 -11.44
N LEU A 57 -4.77 1.67 -10.12
CA LEU A 57 -4.00 0.81 -9.24
C LEU A 57 -4.17 -0.66 -9.64
N ALA A 58 -3.07 -1.34 -9.94
CA ALA A 58 -3.07 -2.75 -10.34
C ALA A 58 -2.24 -3.63 -9.42
N GLU A 59 -1.24 -3.07 -8.75
CA GLU A 59 -0.31 -3.83 -7.93
C GLU A 59 0.11 -3.02 -6.71
N ILE A 60 0.47 -3.74 -5.65
CA ILE A 60 1.01 -3.19 -4.41
C ILE A 60 2.28 -3.94 -4.08
N HIS A 61 3.39 -3.23 -3.89
CA HIS A 61 4.57 -3.74 -3.21
C HIS A 61 4.38 -3.49 -1.71
N ALA A 62 4.28 -4.59 -0.98
CA ALA A 62 3.85 -4.63 0.41
C ALA A 62 5.03 -4.90 1.33
N HIS A 63 5.43 -3.85 2.04
CA HIS A 63 6.41 -3.88 3.10
C HIS A 63 6.20 -2.70 4.04
N ASP A 64 6.89 -2.71 5.17
CA ASP A 64 6.75 -1.69 6.20
C ASP A 64 8.06 -0.96 6.49
N ASN A 65 7.95 0.22 7.08
CA ASN A 65 9.08 0.97 7.61
C ASN A 65 8.62 1.91 8.74
N HIS A 66 9.57 2.58 9.39
CA HIS A 66 9.30 3.55 10.45
C HIS A 66 9.26 5.00 9.94
N GLY A 67 9.22 5.21 8.62
CA GLY A 67 9.20 6.53 7.97
C GLY A 67 10.54 7.25 7.90
N GLY A 68 11.63 6.62 8.33
CA GLY A 68 12.98 7.19 8.24
C GLY A 68 13.79 6.73 7.03
N ASN A 69 13.62 5.47 6.61
CA ASN A 69 14.32 4.86 5.48
C ASN A 69 13.43 3.77 4.85
N ASP A 70 13.84 3.32 3.67
CA ASP A 70 13.20 2.21 2.98
C ASP A 70 13.65 0.86 3.56
N GLU A 71 13.09 0.50 4.72
CA GLU A 71 13.57 -0.62 5.54
C GLU A 71 13.10 -2.00 5.06
N HIS A 72 12.07 -2.07 4.21
CA HIS A 72 11.50 -3.33 3.73
C HIS A 72 11.18 -4.34 4.85
N LEU A 73 10.60 -3.84 5.95
CA LEU A 73 10.18 -4.67 7.08
C LEU A 73 8.97 -5.51 6.70
N ALA A 74 8.74 -6.57 7.49
CA ALA A 74 7.52 -7.34 7.39
C ALA A 74 6.29 -6.46 7.66
N VAL A 75 5.24 -6.68 6.89
CA VAL A 75 3.95 -5.97 6.98
C VAL A 75 3.47 -5.94 8.42
N GLY A 76 3.30 -4.74 9.00
CA GLY A 76 2.84 -4.49 10.37
C GLY A 76 3.94 -4.43 11.44
N ASP A 77 5.22 -4.49 11.06
CA ASP A 77 6.34 -4.24 11.98
C ASP A 77 6.85 -2.79 11.95
N GLY A 78 6.29 -1.96 11.06
CA GLY A 78 6.56 -0.53 10.99
C GLY A 78 5.33 0.30 11.39
N ILE A 79 5.11 1.42 10.69
CA ILE A 79 4.07 2.40 11.03
C ILE A 79 2.89 2.42 10.04
N ILE A 80 2.90 1.59 9.01
CA ILE A 80 1.82 1.58 8.01
C ILE A 80 0.53 1.03 8.61
N ASP A 81 -0.58 1.77 8.43
CA ASP A 81 -1.92 1.30 8.79
C ASP A 81 -2.48 0.34 7.73
N TRP A 82 -2.11 -0.94 7.88
CA TRP A 82 -2.56 -2.01 7.00
C TRP A 82 -4.06 -2.30 7.08
N GLU A 83 -4.71 -2.04 8.21
CA GLU A 83 -6.16 -2.24 8.33
C GLU A 83 -6.90 -1.18 7.49
N ALA A 84 -6.45 0.07 7.54
CA ALA A 84 -7.01 1.14 6.70
C ALA A 84 -6.77 0.86 5.21
N LEU A 85 -5.55 0.51 4.81
CA LEU A 85 -5.24 0.21 3.40
C LEU A 85 -6.09 -0.97 2.89
N VAL A 86 -6.18 -2.07 3.63
CA VAL A 86 -6.95 -3.24 3.21
C VAL A 86 -8.45 -2.96 3.17
N ALA A 87 -8.97 -2.16 4.11
CA ALA A 87 -10.37 -1.72 4.08
C ALA A 87 -10.68 -0.88 2.84
N GLU A 88 -9.75 -0.02 2.42
CA GLU A 88 -9.89 0.82 1.22
C GLU A 88 -9.94 -0.02 -0.05
N LEU A 89 -9.01 -0.98 -0.18
CA LEU A 89 -8.97 -1.93 -1.29
C LEU A 89 -10.26 -2.78 -1.36
N ALA A 90 -10.77 -3.23 -0.21
CA ALA A 90 -12.00 -4.00 -0.14
C ALA A 90 -13.23 -3.17 -0.53
N THR A 91 -13.31 -1.92 -0.07
CA THR A 91 -14.39 -0.98 -0.41
C THR A 91 -14.47 -0.75 -1.92
N HIS A 92 -13.31 -0.68 -2.58
CA HIS A 92 -13.20 -0.52 -4.02
C HIS A 92 -13.28 -1.83 -4.82
N SER A 93 -13.57 -2.96 -4.16
CA SER A 93 -13.57 -4.29 -4.80
C SER A 93 -12.30 -4.55 -5.62
N TRP A 94 -11.16 -4.11 -5.11
CA TRP A 94 -9.89 -4.19 -5.82
C TRP A 94 -9.46 -5.65 -5.98
N THR A 95 -9.09 -6.01 -7.22
CA THR A 95 -8.71 -7.37 -7.61
C THR A 95 -7.27 -7.43 -8.16
N GLY A 96 -6.41 -6.51 -7.74
CA GLY A 96 -5.02 -6.47 -8.17
C GLY A 96 -4.13 -7.46 -7.42
N VAL A 97 -2.82 -7.31 -7.58
CA VAL A 97 -1.80 -8.17 -6.96
C VAL A 97 -1.14 -7.45 -5.80
N MET A 98 -1.02 -8.11 -4.65
CA MET A 98 -0.22 -7.63 -3.53
C MET A 98 1.01 -8.52 -3.41
N MET A 99 2.19 -7.95 -3.64
CA MET A 99 3.48 -8.64 -3.58
C MET A 99 4.19 -8.28 -2.28
N ILE A 100 4.52 -9.26 -1.45
CA ILE A 100 5.28 -9.04 -0.21
C ILE A 100 6.77 -8.86 -0.58
N GLU A 101 7.32 -7.67 -0.35
CA GLU A 101 8.69 -7.30 -0.72
C GLU A 101 9.54 -6.95 0.51
N ILE A 102 10.02 -7.98 1.22
CA ILE A 102 10.75 -7.78 2.47
C ILE A 102 12.19 -8.26 2.35
N ILE A 103 13.10 -7.66 3.12
CA ILE A 103 14.51 -8.10 3.18
C ILE A 103 14.68 -9.33 4.09
N PRO A 104 15.72 -10.16 3.89
CA PRO A 104 15.99 -11.33 4.74
C PRO A 104 16.07 -11.01 6.23
N GLU A 105 16.56 -9.83 6.60
CA GLU A 105 16.70 -9.34 7.97
C GLU A 105 15.34 -9.09 8.64
N ALA A 106 14.26 -8.95 7.87
CA ALA A 106 12.88 -8.83 8.35
C ALA A 106 12.28 -10.19 8.81
N GLY A 107 13.12 -11.11 9.26
CA GLY A 107 12.73 -12.44 9.76
C GLY A 107 12.66 -13.53 8.68
N GLY A 108 13.22 -13.29 7.49
CA GLY A 108 13.30 -14.25 6.39
C GLY A 108 11.94 -14.89 6.08
N ALA A 109 11.90 -16.23 6.00
CA ALA A 109 10.68 -16.98 5.69
C ALA A 109 9.55 -16.75 6.72
N GLU A 110 9.87 -16.54 8.00
CA GLU A 110 8.86 -16.25 9.03
C GLU A 110 8.34 -14.80 8.94
N GLY A 111 9.17 -13.88 8.44
CA GLY A 111 8.75 -12.54 8.03
C GLY A 111 7.64 -12.57 6.97
N ILE A 112 7.85 -13.38 5.93
CA ILE A 112 6.90 -13.55 4.84
C ILE A 112 5.57 -14.14 5.36
N LYS A 113 5.64 -15.21 6.16
CA LYS A 113 4.45 -15.85 6.72
C LYS A 113 3.63 -14.91 7.60
N ARG A 114 4.28 -14.18 8.51
CA ARG A 114 3.60 -13.20 9.37
C ARG A 114 2.96 -12.06 8.57
N SER A 115 3.64 -11.62 7.51
CA SER A 115 3.10 -10.59 6.60
C SER A 115 1.82 -11.08 5.92
N ASP A 116 1.85 -12.29 5.35
CA ASP A 116 0.71 -12.95 4.73
C ASP A 116 -0.45 -13.16 5.73
N GLU A 117 -0.16 -13.61 6.95
CA GLU A 117 -1.16 -13.76 8.02
C GLU A 117 -1.83 -12.44 8.38
N ARG A 118 -1.05 -11.35 8.52
CA ARG A 118 -1.58 -10.02 8.85
C ARG A 118 -2.50 -9.48 7.74
N ILE A 119 -2.08 -9.61 6.48
CA ILE A 119 -2.90 -9.21 5.32
C ILE A 119 -4.22 -10.02 5.29
N LYS A 120 -4.14 -11.35 5.45
CA LYS A 120 -5.33 -12.22 5.48
C LYS A 120 -6.28 -11.87 6.63
N ASN A 121 -5.74 -11.55 7.80
CA ASN A 121 -6.54 -11.17 8.96
C ASN A 121 -7.23 -9.81 8.77
N ALA A 122 -6.56 -8.85 8.15
CA ALA A 122 -7.17 -7.57 7.77
C ALA A 122 -8.31 -7.77 6.75
N LEU A 123 -8.07 -8.56 5.69
CA LEU A 123 -9.09 -8.90 4.68
C LEU A 123 -10.32 -9.57 5.32
N ALA A 124 -10.10 -10.53 6.21
CA ALA A 124 -11.17 -11.24 6.91
C ALA A 124 -11.95 -10.34 7.90
N ARG A 125 -11.40 -9.21 8.32
CA ARG A 125 -12.11 -8.19 9.11
C ARG A 125 -12.94 -7.28 8.20
N SER A 126 -12.39 -6.80 7.10
CA SER A 126 -13.08 -5.96 6.12
C SER A 126 -14.26 -6.67 5.43
N ALA A 127 -14.19 -8.00 5.30
CA ALA A 127 -15.29 -8.81 4.75
C ALA A 127 -16.47 -9.04 5.71
N ARG A 128 -16.35 -8.69 7.00
CA ARG A 128 -17.47 -8.87 7.94
C ARG A 128 -18.49 -7.77 7.69
N PRO A 129 -19.76 -8.09 7.38
CA PRO A 129 -20.79 -7.08 7.35
C PRO A 129 -20.85 -6.40 8.71
N CYS A 130 -20.86 -5.06 8.71
CA CYS A 130 -21.05 -4.25 9.91
C CYS A 130 -22.42 -4.59 10.53
N TYR A 131 -22.45 -5.62 11.37
CA TYR A 131 -23.58 -5.90 12.26
C TYR A 131 -23.25 -5.19 13.57
N ASN A 132 -23.85 -4.01 13.75
CA ASN A 132 -23.79 -3.09 14.89
C ASN A 132 -22.94 -1.82 14.67
N GLN A 133 -23.53 -0.84 13.99
CA GLN A 133 -23.51 0.52 14.52
C GLN A 133 -24.93 0.87 14.95
N HIS A 134 -25.04 1.26 16.21
CA HIS A 134 -26.30 1.51 16.88
C HIS A 134 -27.05 2.65 16.18
N CYS A 135 -28.33 2.41 15.87
CA CYS A 135 -29.32 3.47 15.89
C CYS A 135 -29.30 4.10 17.29
N GLN A 136 -28.84 5.34 17.39
CA GLN A 136 -29.43 6.38 18.23
C GLN A 136 -29.34 7.70 17.48
#